data_AF-X1I5C1-F1
#
_entry.id   AF-X1I5C1-F1
#
_cell.length_a   1.000
_cell.length_b   1.000
_cell.length_c   1.000
_cell.angle_alpha   90.00
_cell.angle_beta   90.00
_cell.angle_gamma   90.00
#
_symmetry.space_group_name_H-M   'P 1'
#
loop_
_entity.id
_entity.type
_entity.pdbx_description
1 polymer ?
#
loop_
_entity_poly.entity_id
_entity_poly.type
_entity_poly.pdbx_seq_one_letter_code
_entity_poly.pdbx_strand_id
1 'polypeptide(L)'
;RGLPKFHVAAGPAVHEPRGERRPARAEAHPRRDLETGKRAPAKSGGRADRERREGLLKVNPRGFGFVASPTASGDDVYVSPENLDGAMHGDHVIVEIFARGGRGPEGSIVEIKQRGSTRVSGILRRRGKSAWVELDDPRLKGPVVLTSEIDKTSAEGEGNSGRDGQVVVVQITRFPQTNDENPEGKLIAVLGAPGELSVETRKVLLVHGIEEVHSTHAIAEAEDYGATVPEEMLVGREDLTDIPLPTIDPEDARDHDDA
;
A
#
# COMPACT_ATOMS: atom_id res chain seq x y z
N ARG A 1 -39.12 -30.10 34.48
CA ARG A 1 -39.61 -30.51 33.15
C ARG A 1 -38.74 -29.77 32.13
N GLY A 2 -38.01 -30.37 31.19
CA GLY A 2 -37.73 -31.78 30.91
C GLY A 2 -37.02 -31.85 29.55
N LEU A 3 -35.72 -32.18 29.53
CA LEU A 3 -34.95 -32.36 28.29
C LEU A 3 -35.32 -33.67 27.59
N PRO A 4 -35.41 -33.73 26.26
CA PRO A 4 -35.24 -34.97 25.52
C PRO A 4 -33.75 -35.18 25.17
N LYS A 5 -33.19 -36.31 25.62
CA LYS A 5 -31.95 -36.90 25.08
C LYS A 5 -32.33 -37.90 23.98
N PHE A 6 -31.49 -38.10 22.97
CA PHE A 6 -31.54 -39.31 22.13
C PHE A 6 -30.16 -39.90 21.81
N HIS A 7 -30.18 -41.22 21.62
CA HIS A 7 -29.12 -42.26 21.69
C HIS A 7 -29.76 -43.59 21.19
N VAL A 8 -29.10 -44.66 20.73
CA VAL A 8 -27.69 -45.10 20.66
C VAL A 8 -27.44 -45.68 19.23
N ALA A 9 -26.27 -46.32 19.01
CA ALA A 9 -25.96 -47.35 17.99
C ALA A 9 -25.39 -46.85 16.64
N ALA A 10 -24.16 -47.16 16.19
CA ALA A 10 -23.13 -48.17 16.53
C ALA A 10 -23.33 -49.59 15.94
N GLY A 11 -22.42 -50.00 15.04
CA GLY A 11 -22.37 -51.31 14.37
C GLY A 11 -21.42 -51.30 13.15
N PRO A 12 -20.82 -52.44 12.74
CA PRO A 12 -19.37 -52.62 12.97
C PRO A 12 -18.48 -52.80 11.71
N ALA A 13 -17.18 -53.02 11.94
CA ALA A 13 -16.10 -53.08 10.95
C ALA A 13 -15.92 -54.42 10.22
N VAL A 14 -15.26 -54.37 9.04
CA VAL A 14 -14.74 -55.53 8.28
C VAL A 14 -13.42 -55.07 7.61
N HIS A 15 -12.23 -55.42 8.13
CA HIS A 15 -11.42 -56.64 7.94
C HIS A 15 -10.34 -56.51 6.82
N GLU A 16 -9.06 -56.42 7.21
CA GLU A 16 -7.91 -56.66 6.32
C GLU A 16 -7.79 -58.14 5.94
N PRO A 17 -7.06 -58.45 4.84
CA PRO A 17 -6.10 -59.55 4.93
C PRO A 17 -4.68 -59.12 4.53
N ARG A 18 -3.69 -59.63 5.28
CA ARG A 18 -2.27 -59.55 4.95
C ARG A 18 -1.87 -60.62 3.95
N GLY A 19 -0.91 -60.29 3.07
CA GLY A 19 0.13 -61.22 2.66
C GLY A 19 0.31 -61.37 1.15
N GLU A 20 1.47 -60.93 0.64
CA GLU A 20 2.54 -61.84 0.20
C GLU A 20 3.84 -61.07 -0.09
N ARG A 21 4.99 -61.74 0.10
CA ARG A 21 6.32 -61.24 -0.29
C ARG A 21 6.90 -62.14 -1.38
N ARG A 22 7.40 -61.58 -2.48
CA ARG A 22 8.44 -62.17 -3.36
C ARG A 22 9.02 -61.08 -4.30
N PRO A 23 10.16 -61.33 -4.97
CA PRO A 23 11.37 -60.56 -4.63
C PRO A 23 11.77 -59.50 -5.66
N ALA A 24 12.85 -58.79 -5.32
CA ALA A 24 13.44 -57.71 -6.09
C ALA A 24 13.80 -58.06 -7.54
N ARG A 25 13.64 -57.08 -8.43
CA ARG A 25 14.42 -56.96 -9.65
C ARG A 25 15.03 -55.55 -9.67
N ALA A 26 16.35 -55.48 -9.72
CA ALA A 26 17.07 -54.22 -9.78
C ALA A 26 17.09 -53.71 -11.22
N GLU A 27 16.71 -52.44 -11.43
CA GLU A 27 17.12 -51.69 -12.61
C GLU A 27 17.94 -50.48 -12.15
N ALA A 28 19.16 -50.40 -12.68
CA ALA A 28 20.18 -49.48 -12.20
C ALA A 28 20.04 -48.13 -12.92
N HIS A 29 19.52 -47.12 -12.23
CA HIS A 29 19.78 -45.73 -12.64
C HIS A 29 21.22 -45.36 -12.23
N PRO A 30 22.05 -44.86 -13.16
CA PRO A 30 23.43 -44.51 -12.85
C PRO A 30 23.46 -43.34 -11.88
N ARG A 31 24.05 -43.57 -10.70
CA ARG A 31 24.53 -42.48 -9.85
C ARG A 31 25.61 -41.74 -10.63
N ARG A 32 25.32 -40.51 -11.05
CA ARG A 32 26.37 -39.55 -11.43
C ARG A 32 26.77 -38.76 -10.20
N ASP A 33 28.07 -38.70 -9.99
CA ASP A 33 28.66 -38.14 -8.78
C ASP A 33 28.34 -36.65 -8.64
N LEU A 34 28.03 -36.24 -7.40
CA LEU A 34 27.95 -34.84 -7.02
C LEU A 34 29.38 -34.29 -6.89
N GLU A 35 30.05 -34.08 -8.03
CA GLU A 35 31.21 -33.20 -8.05
C GLU A 35 30.79 -31.81 -7.59
N THR A 36 31.46 -31.32 -6.55
CA THR A 36 31.28 -29.99 -5.98
C THR A 36 31.91 -28.95 -6.90
N GLY A 37 31.28 -28.75 -8.06
CA GLY A 37 31.60 -27.69 -9.00
C GLY A 37 31.47 -26.32 -8.35
N LYS A 38 32.61 -25.80 -7.87
CA LYS A 38 32.73 -24.41 -7.41
C LYS A 38 32.23 -23.51 -8.54
N ARG A 39 31.05 -22.90 -8.37
CA ARG A 39 30.59 -21.83 -9.26
C ARG A 39 31.63 -20.73 -9.22
N ALA A 40 32.38 -20.59 -10.32
CA ALA A 40 33.27 -19.46 -10.51
C ALA A 40 32.45 -18.16 -10.41
N PRO A 41 33.02 -17.07 -9.85
CA PRO A 41 32.33 -15.79 -9.81
C PRO A 41 31.93 -15.38 -11.23
N ALA A 42 30.68 -14.96 -11.40
CA ALA A 42 30.22 -14.43 -12.68
C ALA A 42 31.13 -13.26 -13.06
N LYS A 43 31.71 -13.32 -14.27
CA LYS A 43 32.61 -12.27 -14.76
C LYS A 43 31.87 -10.94 -14.74
N SER A 44 32.48 -9.92 -14.15
CA SER A 44 31.99 -8.54 -14.15
C SER A 44 32.05 -7.97 -15.57
N GLY A 45 31.00 -8.24 -16.35
CA GLY A 45 30.74 -7.57 -17.62
C GLY A 45 30.69 -6.04 -17.40
N GLY A 46 31.21 -5.29 -18.37
CA GLY A 46 31.48 -3.86 -18.22
C GLY A 46 30.29 -3.04 -17.74
N ARG A 47 30.56 -2.03 -16.90
CA ARG A 47 29.57 -1.13 -16.29
C ARG A 47 29.05 -0.05 -17.26
N ALA A 48 29.08 -0.32 -18.56
CA ALA A 48 28.73 0.63 -19.61
C ALA A 48 27.66 -0.01 -20.52
N ASP A 49 26.57 0.71 -20.71
CA ASP A 49 25.45 0.40 -21.61
C ASP A 49 24.58 -0.80 -21.24
N ARG A 50 24.09 -0.81 -19.98
CA ARG A 50 22.88 -1.56 -19.61
C ARG A 50 21.64 -0.71 -19.84
N GLU A 51 20.59 -1.30 -20.42
CA GLU A 51 19.32 -0.63 -20.66
C GLU A 51 18.75 -0.09 -19.34
N ARG A 52 18.44 1.20 -19.31
CA ARG A 52 17.77 1.87 -18.20
C ARG A 52 16.37 2.27 -18.58
N ARG A 53 15.46 2.17 -17.63
CA ARG A 53 14.04 2.48 -17.82
C ARG A 53 13.52 3.29 -16.64
N GLU A 54 12.85 4.39 -16.93
CA GLU A 54 12.14 5.17 -15.93
C GLU A 54 10.68 4.73 -15.83
N GLY A 55 10.15 4.65 -14.62
CA GLY A 55 8.79 4.19 -14.39
C GLY A 55 8.34 4.25 -12.93
N LEU A 56 7.09 3.85 -12.70
CA LEU A 56 6.48 3.81 -11.36
C LEU A 56 6.71 2.43 -10.72
N LEU A 57 7.21 2.42 -9.48
CA LEU A 57 7.47 1.20 -8.72
C LEU A 57 6.21 0.66 -8.01
N LYS A 58 5.71 -0.49 -8.50
CA LYS A 58 4.63 -1.24 -7.89
C LYS A 58 5.20 -2.40 -7.08
N VAL A 59 5.30 -2.24 -5.76
CA VAL A 59 5.75 -3.30 -4.85
C VAL A 59 4.58 -4.23 -4.52
N ASN A 60 4.86 -5.53 -4.46
CA ASN A 60 3.96 -6.58 -4.02
C ASN A 60 4.13 -6.79 -2.50
N PRO A 61 3.08 -7.16 -1.73
CA PRO A 61 3.21 -7.47 -0.30
C PRO A 61 4.24 -8.56 0.07
N ARG A 62 4.72 -9.33 -0.92
CA ARG A 62 5.81 -10.31 -0.77
C ARG A 62 7.23 -9.71 -0.91
N GLY A 63 7.35 -8.38 -1.03
CA GLY A 63 8.61 -7.63 -1.01
C GLY A 63 9.35 -7.48 -2.34
N PHE A 64 8.89 -8.09 -3.43
CA PHE A 64 9.38 -7.81 -4.79
C PHE A 64 8.54 -6.73 -5.46
N GLY A 65 9.04 -6.10 -6.52
CA GLY A 65 8.31 -5.08 -7.27
C GLY A 65 8.38 -5.23 -8.79
N PHE A 66 7.59 -4.40 -9.46
CA PHE A 66 7.62 -4.21 -10.91
C PHE A 66 7.75 -2.72 -11.23
N VAL A 67 8.55 -2.38 -12.23
CA VAL A 67 8.65 -1.02 -12.78
C VAL A 67 8.02 -1.01 -14.16
N ALA A 68 6.85 -0.40 -14.24
CA ALA A 68 6.12 -0.14 -15.47
C ALA A 68 6.51 1.24 -16.01
N SER A 69 6.85 1.33 -17.30
CA SER A 69 7.19 2.61 -17.94
C SER A 69 6.02 3.09 -18.78
N PRO A 70 5.59 4.36 -18.64
CA PRO A 70 4.50 4.91 -19.46
C PRO A 70 4.90 5.16 -20.92
N THR A 71 6.20 5.17 -21.23
CA THR A 71 6.73 5.51 -22.56
C THR A 71 7.42 4.35 -23.29
N ALA A 72 7.86 3.31 -22.57
CA ALA A 72 8.48 2.13 -23.18
C ALA A 72 7.44 1.04 -23.48
N SER A 73 7.34 0.61 -24.73
CA SER A 73 6.56 -0.57 -25.11
C SER A 73 7.31 -1.86 -24.72
N GLY A 74 6.65 -2.73 -23.95
CA GLY A 74 7.17 -4.05 -23.56
C GLY A 74 6.79 -4.45 -22.14
N ASP A 75 7.30 -5.60 -21.71
CA ASP A 75 7.02 -6.16 -20.38
C ASP A 75 7.58 -5.26 -19.24
N ASP A 76 6.86 -5.24 -18.12
CA ASP A 76 7.29 -4.66 -16.85
C ASP A 76 8.63 -5.26 -16.38
N VAL A 77 9.50 -4.43 -15.79
CA VAL A 77 10.78 -4.90 -15.24
C VAL A 77 10.56 -5.46 -13.84
N TYR A 78 10.84 -6.74 -13.64
CA TYR A 78 10.86 -7.36 -12.32
C TYR A 78 12.05 -6.88 -11.48
N VAL A 79 11.78 -6.55 -10.23
CA VAL A 79 12.78 -6.13 -9.24
C VAL A 79 12.64 -7.02 -8.00
N SER A 80 13.67 -7.79 -7.67
CA SER A 80 13.67 -8.62 -6.45
C SER A 80 13.82 -7.77 -5.18
N PRO A 81 13.50 -8.29 -3.98
CA PRO A 81 13.60 -7.53 -2.73
C PRO A 81 15.00 -6.95 -2.46
N GLU A 82 16.04 -7.66 -2.88
CA GLU A 82 17.45 -7.26 -2.73
C GLU A 82 17.84 -6.16 -3.72
N ASN A 83 17.05 -5.95 -4.76
CA ASN A 83 17.31 -5.03 -5.88
C ASN A 83 16.47 -3.75 -5.81
N LEU A 84 15.67 -3.55 -4.76
CA LEU A 84 14.88 -2.33 -4.51
C LEU A 84 15.72 -1.14 -4.00
N ASP A 85 16.81 -1.43 -3.28
CA ASP A 85 17.78 -0.47 -2.71
C ASP A 85 17.14 0.76 -2.04
N GLY A 86 16.24 0.51 -1.08
CA GLY A 86 15.55 1.58 -0.34
C GLY A 86 14.43 2.31 -1.11
N ALA A 87 14.09 1.88 -2.33
CA ALA A 87 12.88 2.33 -3.01
C ALA A 87 11.61 1.73 -2.37
N MET A 88 10.55 2.53 -2.33
CA MET A 88 9.27 2.17 -1.72
C MET A 88 8.14 2.15 -2.75
N HIS A 89 7.00 1.56 -2.39
CA HIS A 89 5.83 1.53 -3.27
C HIS A 89 5.38 2.95 -3.63
N GLY A 90 5.22 3.20 -4.93
CA GLY A 90 4.80 4.51 -5.46
C GLY A 90 5.96 5.45 -5.77
N ASP A 91 7.20 5.07 -5.49
CA ASP A 91 8.37 5.84 -5.95
C ASP A 91 8.45 5.81 -7.49
N HIS A 92 8.78 6.95 -8.10
CA HIS A 92 9.25 7.02 -9.48
C HIS A 92 10.75 6.76 -9.49
N VAL A 93 11.18 5.79 -10.30
CA VAL A 93 12.52 5.20 -10.23
C VAL A 93 13.13 5.02 -11.62
N ILE A 94 14.46 5.01 -11.68
CA ILE A 94 15.19 4.40 -12.78
C ILE A 94 15.63 3.00 -12.37
N VAL A 95 15.22 2.01 -13.16
CA VAL A 95 15.70 0.63 -13.06
C VAL A 95 16.73 0.37 -14.16
N GLU A 96 17.83 -0.31 -13.81
CA GLU A 96 18.83 -0.82 -14.75
C GLU A 96 18.61 -2.32 -14.97
N ILE A 97 18.34 -2.71 -16.22
CA ILE A 97 18.06 -4.10 -16.60
C ILE A 97 19.40 -4.84 -16.74
N PHE A 98 19.59 -5.89 -15.94
CA PHE A 98 20.81 -6.72 -15.97
C PHE A 98 20.58 -8.12 -16.55
N ALA A 99 19.32 -8.58 -16.65
CA ALA A 99 18.98 -9.87 -17.25
C ALA A 99 17.64 -9.79 -17.99
N ARG A 100 17.47 -10.66 -18.99
CA ARG A 100 16.22 -10.90 -19.71
C ARG A 100 16.01 -12.41 -19.79
N GLY A 101 14.97 -12.91 -19.12
CA GLY A 101 14.65 -14.34 -19.04
C GLY A 101 13.30 -14.67 -19.68
N GLY A 102 12.91 -15.94 -19.66
CA GLY A 102 11.60 -16.39 -20.15
C GLY A 102 10.38 -15.92 -19.34
N ARG A 103 10.59 -15.05 -18.33
CA ARG A 103 9.55 -14.38 -17.53
C ARG A 103 9.55 -12.86 -17.70
N GLY A 104 10.35 -12.32 -18.62
CA GLY A 104 10.53 -10.88 -18.83
C GLY A 104 11.91 -10.36 -18.40
N PRO A 105 12.10 -9.02 -18.39
CA PRO A 105 13.30 -8.36 -17.91
C PRO A 105 13.40 -8.33 -16.39
N GLU A 106 14.62 -8.52 -15.86
CA GLU A 106 14.97 -8.37 -14.44
C GLU A 106 15.98 -7.23 -14.28
N GLY A 107 15.80 -6.40 -13.26
CA GLY A 107 16.63 -5.22 -13.03
C GLY A 107 16.76 -4.80 -11.57
N SER A 108 17.62 -3.82 -11.34
CA SER A 108 17.88 -3.20 -10.04
C SER A 108 17.60 -1.71 -10.08
N ILE A 109 17.01 -1.17 -9.01
CA ILE A 109 16.86 0.28 -8.87
C ILE A 109 18.26 0.91 -8.78
N VAL A 110 18.49 1.97 -9.56
CA VAL A 110 19.76 2.71 -9.58
C VAL A 110 19.59 4.19 -9.26
N GLU A 111 18.36 4.70 -9.33
CA GLU A 111 18.02 6.08 -8.96
C GLU A 111 16.55 6.17 -8.56
N ILE A 112 16.23 7.05 -7.61
CA ILE A 112 14.85 7.34 -7.19
C ILE A 112 14.61 8.82 -7.52
N LYS A 113 13.79 9.08 -8.54
CA LYS A 113 13.51 10.42 -9.08
C LYS A 113 12.57 11.21 -8.20
N GLN A 114 11.52 10.55 -7.71
CA GLN A 114 10.51 11.15 -6.86
C GLN A 114 9.99 10.09 -5.88
N ARG A 115 9.84 10.46 -4.61
CA ARG A 115 9.24 9.58 -3.61
C ARG A 115 7.73 9.52 -3.78
N GLY A 116 7.14 8.35 -3.50
CA GLY A 116 5.71 8.12 -3.47
C GLY A 116 5.03 8.79 -2.28
N SER A 117 3.95 8.19 -1.76
CA SER A 117 3.26 8.79 -0.61
C SER A 117 4.21 8.92 0.59
N THR A 118 4.30 10.15 1.09
CA THR A 118 5.11 10.47 2.27
C THR A 118 4.28 10.44 3.56
N ARG A 119 2.95 10.35 3.44
CA ARG A 119 2.00 10.14 4.55
C ARG A 119 1.49 8.71 4.53
N VAL A 120 1.61 8.02 5.65
CA VAL A 120 1.25 6.60 5.77
C VAL A 120 0.53 6.36 7.09
N SER A 121 -0.45 5.45 7.09
CA SER A 121 -1.20 5.07 8.30
C SER A 121 -0.76 3.72 8.85
N GLY A 122 -1.10 3.50 10.12
CA GLY A 122 -0.86 2.22 10.77
C GLY A 122 -1.23 2.22 12.25
N ILE A 123 -0.84 1.15 12.93
CA ILE A 123 -1.01 0.98 14.37
C ILE A 123 0.25 1.44 15.11
N LEU A 124 0.07 2.37 16.05
CA LEU A 124 1.13 2.81 16.94
C LEU A 124 1.50 1.69 17.92
N ARG A 125 2.79 1.37 17.96
CA ARG A 125 3.39 0.44 18.93
C ARG A 125 4.38 1.14 19.83
N ARG A 126 4.40 0.75 21.09
CA ARG A 126 5.21 1.37 22.15
C ARG A 126 5.85 0.32 23.05
N ARG A 127 7.16 0.43 23.27
CA ARG A 127 7.90 -0.43 24.21
C ARG A 127 8.98 0.37 24.93
N GLY A 128 8.73 0.68 26.20
CA GLY A 128 9.61 1.53 26.99
C GLY A 128 9.69 2.93 26.39
N LYS A 129 10.90 3.39 26.04
CA LYS A 129 11.13 4.68 25.36
C LYS A 129 11.05 4.60 23.82
N SER A 130 10.95 3.41 23.25
CA SER A 130 10.87 3.21 21.80
C SER A 130 9.42 3.16 21.33
N ALA A 131 9.16 3.70 20.15
CA ALA A 131 7.89 3.58 19.47
C ALA A 131 8.09 3.50 17.95
N TRP A 132 7.15 2.84 17.29
CA TRP A 132 7.13 2.64 15.85
C TRP A 132 5.68 2.47 15.37
N VAL A 133 5.48 2.51 14.06
CA VAL A 133 4.17 2.26 13.44
C VAL A 133 4.23 1.03 12.56
N GLU A 134 3.35 0.07 12.85
CA GLU A 134 3.05 -1.08 11.99
C GLU A 134 2.09 -0.60 10.89
N LEU A 135 2.57 -0.54 9.64
CA LEU A 135 1.85 0.08 8.54
C LEU A 135 0.63 -0.74 8.09
N ASP A 136 -0.45 -0.04 7.71
CA ASP A 136 -1.66 -0.67 7.16
C ASP A 136 -1.40 -1.30 5.78
N ASP A 137 -0.54 -0.70 4.96
CA ASP A 137 -0.19 -1.20 3.62
C ASP A 137 1.07 -2.09 3.66
N PRO A 138 0.94 -3.42 3.46
CA PRO A 138 2.08 -4.35 3.51
C PRO A 138 3.02 -4.24 2.30
N ARG A 139 2.73 -3.38 1.32
CA ARG A 139 3.66 -3.05 0.21
C ARG A 139 4.73 -2.03 0.62
N LEU A 140 4.51 -1.31 1.72
CA LEU A 140 5.44 -0.30 2.22
C LEU A 140 6.48 -0.94 3.14
N LYS A 141 7.73 -0.48 3.02
CA LYS A 141 8.80 -0.80 3.97
C LYS A 141 8.38 -0.34 5.37
N GLY A 142 8.45 -1.23 6.35
CA GLY A 142 8.12 -0.91 7.74
C GLY A 142 8.76 -1.88 8.74
N PRO A 143 8.64 -1.59 10.04
CA PRO A 143 7.85 -0.50 10.62
C PRO A 143 8.48 0.89 10.44
N VAL A 144 7.69 1.96 10.53
CA VAL A 144 8.23 3.33 10.60
C VAL A 144 8.69 3.63 12.03
N VAL A 145 9.98 3.90 12.21
CA VAL A 145 10.55 4.29 13.50
C VAL A 145 10.23 5.76 13.78
N LEU A 146 9.75 6.08 14.98
CA LEU A 146 9.42 7.46 15.33
C LEU A 146 10.62 8.16 15.97
N THR A 147 11.10 9.24 15.33
CA THR A 147 12.31 9.97 15.74
C THR A 147 12.03 11.18 16.62
N SER A 148 10.84 11.76 16.51
CA SER A 148 10.38 12.81 17.42
C SER A 148 10.15 12.25 18.81
N GLU A 149 10.47 13.03 19.85
CA GLU A 149 10.18 12.70 21.24
C GLU A 149 8.66 12.67 21.48
N ILE A 150 8.08 11.47 21.39
CA ILE A 150 6.71 11.15 21.79
C ILE A 150 6.52 11.49 23.27
N ASP A 151 5.28 11.84 23.63
CA ASP A 151 4.89 12.37 24.95
C ASP A 151 5.45 13.75 25.31
N LYS A 152 6.09 14.47 24.37
CA LYS A 152 6.26 15.91 24.54
C LYS A 152 5.01 16.66 24.10
N THR A 153 4.50 17.49 25.00
CA THR A 153 3.53 18.54 24.66
C THR A 153 4.21 19.50 23.68
N SER A 154 3.61 19.72 22.52
CA SER A 154 4.02 20.82 21.64
C SER A 154 3.77 22.17 22.34
N ALA A 155 4.41 23.24 21.87
CA ALA A 155 4.11 24.59 22.37
C ALA A 155 2.65 25.02 22.12
N GLU A 156 1.96 24.31 21.21
CA GLU A 156 0.57 24.53 20.78
C GLU A 156 -0.42 23.64 21.56
N GLY A 157 0.05 22.85 22.54
CA GLY A 157 -0.80 22.06 23.44
C GLY A 157 -1.20 20.67 22.92
N GLU A 158 -1.14 20.45 21.60
CA GLU A 158 -1.35 19.13 21.00
C GLU A 158 -0.10 18.25 21.21
N GLY A 159 -0.14 17.38 22.22
CA GLY A 159 0.94 16.44 22.51
C GLY A 159 0.94 15.24 21.56
N ASN A 160 2.13 14.78 21.16
CA ASN A 160 2.31 13.59 20.32
C ASN A 160 2.09 12.26 21.10
N SER A 161 1.19 12.23 22.07
CA SER A 161 1.06 11.18 23.10
C SER A 161 0.01 10.10 22.76
N GLY A 162 0.14 9.48 21.59
CA GLY A 162 -0.68 8.31 21.23
C GLY A 162 -0.42 7.11 22.16
N ARG A 163 -1.47 6.35 22.50
CA ARG A 163 -1.37 5.08 23.25
C ARG A 163 -1.05 3.92 22.33
N ASP A 164 -0.46 2.85 22.87
CA ASP A 164 -0.24 1.61 22.14
C ASP A 164 -1.58 1.06 21.59
N GLY A 165 -1.56 0.54 20.36
CA GLY A 165 -2.72 -0.01 19.69
C GLY A 165 -3.64 1.02 19.02
N GLN A 166 -3.35 2.32 19.11
CA GLN A 166 -4.14 3.34 18.42
C GLN A 166 -3.76 3.48 16.93
N VAL A 167 -4.75 3.81 16.12
CA VAL A 167 -4.56 4.19 14.71
C VAL A 167 -3.91 5.57 14.65
N VAL A 168 -2.87 5.69 13.83
CA VAL A 168 -2.11 6.92 13.64
C VAL A 168 -1.80 7.17 12.17
N VAL A 169 -1.52 8.43 11.83
CA VAL A 169 -0.93 8.83 10.55
C VAL A 169 0.43 9.46 10.81
N VAL A 170 1.44 9.04 10.05
CA VAL A 170 2.82 9.50 10.18
C VAL A 170 3.35 10.07 8.86
N GLN A 171 4.20 11.07 8.98
CA GLN A 171 4.98 11.64 7.89
C GLN A 171 6.34 10.95 7.88
N ILE A 172 6.70 10.27 6.80
CA ILE A 172 8.06 9.76 6.61
C ILE A 172 9.00 10.97 6.47
N THR A 173 10.04 11.00 7.31
CA THR A 173 11.09 12.03 7.37
C THR A 173 12.45 11.51 6.91
N ARG A 174 12.73 10.21 7.07
CA ARG A 174 13.88 9.53 6.47
C ARG A 174 13.40 8.30 5.74
N PHE A 175 13.59 8.27 4.42
CA PHE A 175 13.41 7.06 3.63
C PHE A 175 14.63 6.14 3.81
N PRO A 176 14.46 4.81 3.78
CA PRO A 176 15.58 3.88 3.81
C PRO A 176 16.51 4.15 2.62
N GLN A 177 17.82 4.08 2.86
CA GLN A 177 18.86 4.17 1.84
C GLN A 177 19.35 2.79 1.39
N THR A 178 19.05 1.74 2.16
CA THR A 178 19.36 0.34 1.83
C THR A 178 18.22 -0.58 2.24
N ASN A 179 18.29 -1.85 1.82
CA ASN A 179 17.26 -2.85 2.15
C ASN A 179 17.25 -3.28 3.63
N ASP A 180 18.26 -2.94 4.44
CA ASP A 180 18.30 -3.31 5.86
C ASP A 180 17.83 -2.16 6.78
N GLU A 181 17.60 -0.97 6.23
CA GLU A 181 17.05 0.17 6.97
C GLU A 181 15.52 0.16 7.02
N ASN A 182 14.99 0.61 8.16
CA ASN A 182 13.59 0.99 8.31
C ASN A 182 13.43 2.50 8.04
N PRO A 183 12.31 2.95 7.47
CA PRO A 183 12.00 4.37 7.41
C PRO A 183 11.85 4.98 8.81
N GLU A 184 12.14 6.27 8.90
CA GLU A 184 11.86 7.09 10.08
C GLU A 184 10.80 8.13 9.77
N GLY A 185 10.01 8.50 10.77
CA GLY A 185 8.95 9.49 10.62
C GLY A 185 8.61 10.26 11.88
N LYS A 186 7.76 11.28 11.69
CA LYS A 186 7.08 12.02 12.75
C LYS A 186 5.60 11.70 12.76
N LEU A 187 5.00 11.68 13.94
CA LEU A 187 3.55 11.56 14.12
C LEU A 187 2.87 12.83 13.58
N ILE A 188 1.81 12.66 12.76
CA ILE A 188 0.95 13.78 12.30
C ILE A 188 -0.33 13.81 13.12
N ALA A 189 -0.97 12.64 13.31
CA ALA A 189 -2.25 12.55 14.00
C ALA A 189 -2.39 11.22 14.74
N VAL A 190 -3.04 11.28 15.90
CA VAL A 190 -3.61 10.11 16.60
C VAL A 190 -5.11 10.13 16.37
N LEU A 191 -5.65 9.06 15.79
CA LEU A 191 -7.04 9.03 15.34
C LEU A 191 -7.96 8.38 16.37
N GLY A 192 -7.57 7.25 16.96
CA GLY A 192 -8.40 6.56 17.93
C GLY A 192 -8.14 5.06 17.99
N ALA A 193 -9.16 4.29 18.35
CA ALA A 193 -9.14 2.83 18.27
C ALA A 193 -9.41 2.37 16.82
N PRO A 194 -8.81 1.26 16.36
CA PRO A 194 -9.10 0.71 15.03
C PRO A 194 -10.53 0.17 14.95
N GLY A 195 -11.16 0.33 13.78
CA GLY A 195 -12.51 -0.17 13.49
C GLY A 195 -13.65 0.81 13.78
N GLU A 196 -13.38 1.96 14.39
CA GLU A 196 -14.34 3.06 14.52
C GLU A 196 -14.51 3.77 13.17
N LEU A 197 -15.76 3.97 12.70
CA LEU A 197 -16.01 4.56 11.38
C LEU A 197 -15.39 5.96 11.22
N SER A 198 -15.49 6.80 12.25
CA SER A 198 -14.90 8.15 12.25
C SER A 198 -13.36 8.13 12.18
N VAL A 199 -12.73 7.08 12.73
CA VAL A 199 -11.28 6.87 12.65
C VAL A 199 -10.87 6.47 11.23
N GLU A 200 -11.61 5.55 10.62
CA GLU A 200 -11.33 5.08 9.26
C GLU A 200 -11.55 6.18 8.21
N THR A 201 -12.64 6.96 8.30
CA THR A 201 -12.86 8.13 7.42
C THR A 201 -11.73 9.16 7.54
N ARG A 202 -11.40 9.58 8.77
CA ARG A 202 -10.33 10.57 9.01
C ARG A 202 -8.95 10.06 8.58
N LYS A 203 -8.72 8.74 8.65
CA LYS A 203 -7.49 8.09 8.16
C LYS A 203 -7.33 8.25 6.66
N VAL A 204 -8.38 7.94 5.89
CA VAL A 204 -8.37 8.07 4.42
C VAL A 204 -8.07 9.52 4.02
N LEU A 205 -8.78 10.49 4.60
CA LEU A 205 -8.59 11.92 4.31
C LEU A 205 -7.13 12.36 4.55
N LEU A 206 -6.57 12.05 5.72
CA LEU A 206 -5.21 12.46 6.09
C LEU A 206 -4.09 11.74 5.29
N VAL A 207 -4.29 10.47 4.93
CA VAL A 207 -3.31 9.72 4.09
C VAL A 207 -3.29 10.28 2.67
N HIS A 208 -4.46 10.60 2.10
CA HIS A 208 -4.56 11.19 0.77
C HIS A 208 -4.33 12.70 0.72
N GLY A 209 -4.20 13.37 1.87
CA GLY A 209 -4.00 14.82 1.96
C GLY A 209 -5.23 15.62 1.52
N ILE A 210 -6.42 15.08 1.73
CA ILE A 210 -7.69 15.76 1.47
C ILE A 210 -7.97 16.68 2.65
N GLU A 211 -8.10 17.98 2.38
CA GLU A 211 -8.48 18.99 3.35
C GLU A 211 -10.01 19.20 3.29
N GLU A 212 -10.70 18.99 4.41
CA GLU A 212 -12.16 19.20 4.51
C GLU A 212 -12.54 20.68 4.66
N VAL A 213 -11.57 21.54 5.00
CA VAL A 213 -11.80 22.96 5.30
C VAL A 213 -11.50 23.80 4.06
N HIS A 214 -12.53 24.42 3.50
CA HIS A 214 -12.36 25.40 2.41
C HIS A 214 -11.64 26.65 2.92
N SER A 215 -10.92 27.33 2.02
CA SER A 215 -10.23 28.58 2.37
C SER A 215 -11.23 29.68 2.72
N THR A 216 -10.82 30.61 3.59
CA THR A 216 -11.67 31.76 3.96
C THR A 216 -12.06 32.61 2.76
N HIS A 217 -11.22 32.67 1.72
CA HIS A 217 -11.57 33.31 0.45
C HIS A 217 -12.68 32.57 -0.29
N ALA A 218 -12.59 31.24 -0.42
CA ALA A 218 -13.59 30.45 -1.13
C ALA A 218 -14.96 30.48 -0.42
N ILE A 219 -14.96 30.51 0.92
CA ILE A 219 -16.19 30.68 1.72
C ILE A 219 -16.79 32.07 1.47
N ALA A 220 -16.00 33.14 1.60
CA ALA A 220 -16.48 34.51 1.40
C ALA A 220 -16.98 34.77 -0.04
N GLU A 221 -16.31 34.18 -1.04
CA GLU A 221 -16.72 34.24 -2.45
C GLU A 221 -18.06 33.52 -2.67
N ALA A 222 -18.27 32.35 -2.06
CA ALA A 222 -19.55 31.63 -2.13
C ALA A 222 -20.69 32.37 -1.39
N GLU A 223 -20.40 33.04 -0.26
CA GLU A 223 -21.38 33.82 0.49
C GLU A 223 -21.84 35.10 -0.25
N ASP A 224 -21.00 35.67 -1.12
CA ASP A 224 -21.29 36.92 -1.88
C ASP A 224 -22.36 36.73 -2.97
N TYR A 225 -22.45 35.54 -3.59
CA TYR A 225 -23.45 35.24 -4.64
C TYR A 225 -24.91 35.23 -4.12
N GLY A 226 -25.12 35.13 -2.81
CA GLY A 226 -26.45 35.18 -2.19
C GLY A 226 -27.38 34.02 -2.55
N ALA A 227 -28.67 34.19 -2.30
CA ALA A 227 -29.69 33.14 -2.44
C ALA A 227 -30.53 33.23 -3.73
N THR A 228 -30.28 34.22 -4.59
CA THR A 228 -31.09 34.52 -5.78
C THR A 228 -30.20 35.02 -6.90
N VAL A 229 -30.41 34.54 -8.13
CA VAL A 229 -29.67 35.01 -9.32
C VAL A 229 -29.99 36.48 -9.59
N PRO A 230 -28.98 37.39 -9.61
CA PRO A 230 -29.20 38.80 -9.95
C PRO A 230 -29.64 39.01 -11.40
N GLU A 231 -30.48 40.02 -11.66
CA GLU A 231 -30.99 40.33 -13.02
C GLU A 231 -29.86 40.54 -14.05
N GLU A 232 -28.74 41.12 -13.63
CA GLU A 232 -27.55 41.30 -14.47
C GLU A 232 -26.91 39.99 -14.95
N MET A 233 -27.01 38.90 -14.19
CA MET A 233 -26.53 37.57 -14.60
C MET A 233 -27.46 36.87 -15.61
N LEU A 234 -28.67 37.39 -15.81
CA LEU A 234 -29.64 36.90 -16.81
C LEU A 234 -29.42 37.54 -18.19
N VAL A 235 -28.71 38.67 -18.27
CA VAL A 235 -28.51 39.42 -19.52
C VAL A 235 -27.79 38.57 -20.56
N GLY A 236 -28.44 38.37 -21.71
CA GLY A 236 -27.90 37.58 -22.83
C GLY A 236 -28.09 36.06 -22.69
N ARG A 237 -28.79 35.58 -21.66
CA ARG A 237 -29.28 34.20 -21.58
C ARG A 237 -30.62 34.06 -22.29
N GLU A 238 -30.91 32.86 -22.79
CA GLU A 238 -32.24 32.50 -23.26
C GLU A 238 -33.14 32.18 -22.06
N ASP A 239 -34.35 32.71 -22.04
CA ASP A 239 -35.33 32.44 -20.98
C ASP A 239 -36.10 31.16 -21.30
N LEU A 240 -35.85 30.12 -20.50
CA LEU A 240 -36.51 28.81 -20.60
C LEU A 240 -37.42 28.54 -19.40
N THR A 241 -37.75 29.55 -18.58
CA THR A 241 -38.50 29.36 -17.32
C THR A 241 -39.94 28.86 -17.50
N ASP A 242 -40.53 29.03 -18.69
CA ASP A 242 -41.81 28.45 -19.08
C ASP A 242 -41.74 26.94 -19.43
N ILE A 243 -40.55 26.36 -19.57
CA ILE A 243 -40.36 24.95 -19.93
C ILE A 243 -40.26 24.10 -18.65
N PRO A 244 -41.09 23.05 -18.49
CA PRO A 244 -40.97 22.14 -17.35
C PRO A 244 -39.78 21.19 -17.54
N LEU A 245 -38.62 21.57 -17.01
CA LEU A 245 -37.38 20.78 -16.97
C LEU A 245 -37.28 20.06 -15.60
N PRO A 246 -37.46 18.72 -15.53
CA PRO A 246 -37.41 17.96 -14.28
C PRO A 246 -36.07 17.24 -14.07
N THR A 247 -35.52 17.31 -12.86
CA THR A 247 -34.38 16.48 -12.43
C THR A 247 -34.87 15.11 -11.92
N ILE A 248 -34.01 14.08 -11.94
CA ILE A 248 -34.36 12.72 -11.48
C ILE A 248 -33.24 12.14 -10.62
N ASP A 249 -33.33 12.41 -9.30
CA ASP A 249 -32.26 12.17 -8.34
C ASP A 249 -32.63 11.19 -7.21
N PRO A 250 -31.62 10.67 -6.47
CA PRO A 250 -31.82 10.07 -5.15
C PRO A 250 -32.49 11.03 -4.15
N GLU A 251 -33.25 10.49 -3.18
CA GLU A 251 -33.96 11.25 -2.15
C GLU A 251 -33.03 12.09 -1.24
N ASP A 252 -31.76 11.71 -1.13
CA ASP A 252 -30.73 12.34 -0.32
C ASP A 252 -29.77 13.28 -1.08
N ALA A 253 -29.96 13.46 -2.39
CA ALA A 253 -29.20 14.40 -3.21
C ALA A 253 -29.34 15.86 -2.73
N ARG A 254 -28.30 16.67 -2.93
CA ARG A 254 -28.26 18.10 -2.51
C ARG A 254 -27.76 19.04 -3.59
N ASP A 255 -27.33 18.49 -4.72
CA ASP A 255 -26.49 19.07 -5.75
C ASP A 255 -27.03 18.64 -7.12
N HIS A 256 -28.21 19.13 -7.47
CA HIS A 256 -28.85 18.89 -8.76
C HIS A 256 -28.14 19.72 -9.85
N ASP A 257 -27.33 19.07 -10.71
CA ASP A 257 -26.56 19.72 -11.76
C ASP A 257 -27.11 19.54 -13.19
N ASP A 258 -28.12 18.67 -13.39
CA ASP A 258 -28.85 18.47 -14.65
C ASP A 258 -30.37 18.66 -14.55
N ALA A 259 -31.01 19.00 -15.68
CA ALA A 259 -32.46 19.22 -15.86
C ALA A 259 -32.88 19.14 -17.34
#